data_AF-A0A8E6HR60-F1
#
_entry.id   AF-A0A8E6HR60-F1
#
_cell.length_a   1.000
_cell.length_b   1.000
_cell.length_c   1.000
_cell.angle_alpha   90.00
_cell.angle_beta   90.00
_cell.angle_gamma   90.00
#
_symmetry.space_group_name_H-M   'P 1'
#
loop_
_entity.id
_entity.type
_entity.pdbx_description
1 polymer ?
#
loop_
_entity_poly.entity_id
_entity_poly.type
_entity_poly.pdbx_seq_one_letter_code
_entity_poly.pdbx_strand_id
1 'polypeptide(L)'
;MAQMLESERSFSSVLATTSSLTALLLSTGCFMWNAGDITVEAEALPTAMYSSGWQNCVGDAALRTRKLLVIAMMQAQVPVSIRAFGVITVSYESYVSIVKSSYSMFSVLY
;
A
#
# COMPACT_ATOMS: atom_id res chain seq x y z
N MET A 1 -23.67 11.72 -43.10
CA MET A 1 -22.25 12.04 -42.81
C MET A 1 -22.03 12.58 -41.40
N ALA A 2 -22.75 13.62 -40.95
CA ALA A 2 -22.61 14.16 -39.58
C ALA A 2 -22.83 13.11 -38.46
N GLN A 3 -23.84 12.24 -38.62
CA GLN A 3 -24.20 11.21 -37.64
C GLN A 3 -23.15 10.08 -37.51
N MET A 4 -22.36 9.80 -38.56
CA MET A 4 -21.22 8.85 -38.47
C MET A 4 -20.03 9.49 -37.75
N LEU A 5 -19.75 10.77 -38.00
CA LEU A 5 -18.69 11.53 -37.34
C LEU A 5 -18.94 11.72 -35.83
N GLU A 6 -20.20 11.88 -35.41
CA GLU A 6 -20.57 11.89 -33.99
C GLU A 6 -20.39 10.52 -33.33
N SER A 7 -20.74 9.43 -34.03
CA SER A 7 -20.54 8.06 -33.55
C SER A 7 -19.05 7.74 -33.35
N GLU A 8 -18.20 8.10 -34.32
CA GLU A 8 -16.75 7.87 -34.23
C GLU A 8 -16.09 8.71 -33.12
N ARG A 9 -16.53 9.96 -32.91
CA ARG A 9 -16.07 10.81 -31.80
C ARG A 9 -16.52 10.30 -30.43
N SER A 10 -17.75 9.78 -30.33
CA SER A 10 -18.28 9.19 -29.10
C SER A 10 -17.50 7.94 -28.72
N PHE A 11 -17.27 7.02 -29.67
CA PHE A 11 -16.50 5.81 -29.45
C PHE A 11 -15.05 6.08 -29.02
N SER A 12 -14.37 7.02 -29.69
CA SER A 12 -13.02 7.45 -29.33
C SER A 12 -12.95 8.02 -27.90
N SER A 13 -13.97 8.78 -27.49
CA SER A 13 -14.06 9.36 -26.14
C SER A 13 -14.32 8.30 -25.06
N VAL A 14 -15.14 7.29 -25.35
CA VAL A 14 -15.36 6.13 -24.46
C VAL A 14 -14.08 5.32 -24.28
N LEU A 15 -13.35 5.07 -25.37
CA LEU A 15 -12.05 4.38 -25.30
C LEU A 15 -11.00 5.19 -24.54
N ALA A 16 -10.94 6.51 -24.73
CA ALA A 16 -10.00 7.38 -24.03
C ALA A 16 -10.29 7.47 -22.52
N THR A 17 -11.57 7.53 -22.13
CA THR A 17 -11.97 7.59 -20.71
C THR A 17 -11.75 6.26 -19.99
N THR A 18 -12.06 5.13 -20.63
CA THR A 18 -11.82 3.78 -20.07
C THR A 18 -10.33 3.46 -19.92
N SER A 19 -9.51 3.82 -20.92
CA SER A 19 -8.05 3.67 -20.82
C SER A 19 -7.44 4.55 -19.73
N SER A 20 -7.94 5.77 -19.55
CA SER A 20 -7.49 6.65 -18.46
C SER A 20 -7.88 6.09 -17.08
N LEU A 21 -9.10 5.60 -16.91
CA LEU A 21 -9.56 5.01 -15.65
C LEU A 21 -8.74 3.77 -15.26
N THR A 22 -8.48 2.87 -16.22
CA THR A 22 -7.67 1.68 -15.98
C THR A 22 -6.22 2.04 -15.64
N ALA A 23 -5.62 3.02 -16.32
CA ALA A 23 -4.29 3.51 -16.00
C ALA A 23 -4.20 4.10 -14.57
N LEU A 24 -5.22 4.85 -14.14
CA LEU A 24 -5.28 5.40 -12.77
C LEU A 24 -5.41 4.30 -11.71
N LEU A 25 -6.24 3.29 -11.95
CA LEU A 25 -6.38 2.15 -11.03
C LEU A 25 -5.08 1.33 -10.93
N LEU A 26 -4.42 1.09 -12.06
CA LEU A 26 -3.16 0.35 -12.08
C LEU A 26 -2.04 1.11 -11.36
N SER A 27 -1.89 2.41 -11.64
CA SER A 27 -0.86 3.22 -11.00
C SER A 27 -1.05 3.31 -9.49
N THR A 28 -2.28 3.57 -9.02
CA THR A 28 -2.60 3.58 -7.58
C THR A 28 -2.40 2.20 -6.94
N GLY A 29 -2.75 1.12 -7.63
CA GLY A 29 -2.48 -0.25 -7.19
C GLY A 29 -0.98 -0.54 -7.02
N CYS A 30 -0.14 -0.14 -7.97
CA CYS A 30 1.31 -0.29 -7.87
C CYS A 30 1.87 0.43 -6.64
N PHE A 31 1.44 1.67 -6.36
CA PHE A 31 1.90 2.39 -5.17
C PHE A 31 1.42 1.75 -3.86
N MET A 32 0.15 1.33 -3.80
CA MET A 32 -0.43 0.71 -2.60
C MET A 32 0.16 -0.67 -2.31
N TRP A 33 0.49 -1.43 -3.35
CA TRP A 33 1.16 -2.72 -3.24
C TRP A 33 2.51 -2.59 -2.52
N ASN A 34 3.38 -1.70 -3.03
CA ASN A 34 4.71 -1.48 -2.44
C ASN A 34 4.61 -0.96 -1.00
N ALA A 35 3.67 -0.05 -0.72
CA ALA A 35 3.45 0.44 0.64
C ALA A 35 2.96 -0.66 1.59
N GLY A 36 2.06 -1.53 1.12
CA GLY A 36 1.57 -2.68 1.87
C GLY A 36 2.68 -3.67 2.22
N ASP A 37 3.54 -4.03 1.25
CA ASP A 37 4.67 -4.93 1.47
C ASP A 37 5.63 -4.37 2.53
N ILE A 38 5.89 -3.06 2.52
CA ILE A 38 6.71 -2.39 3.54
C ILE A 38 6.08 -2.51 4.93
N THR A 39 4.77 -2.31 5.05
CA THR A 39 4.07 -2.43 6.34
C THR A 39 4.10 -3.87 6.86
N VAL A 40 3.88 -4.86 6.00
CA VAL A 40 3.94 -6.28 6.39
C VAL A 40 5.33 -6.68 6.84
N GLU A 41 6.37 -6.28 6.10
CA GLU A 41 7.75 -6.56 6.49
C GLU A 41 8.11 -5.86 7.81
N ALA A 42 7.68 -4.61 8.00
CA ALA A 42 7.90 -3.86 9.23
C ALA A 42 7.27 -4.54 10.47
N GLU A 43 6.10 -5.17 10.32
CA GLU A 43 5.46 -5.95 11.38
C GLU A 43 6.20 -7.26 11.71
N ALA A 44 6.93 -7.83 10.74
CA ALA A 44 7.73 -9.05 10.95
C ALA A 44 9.07 -8.76 11.66
N LEU A 45 9.62 -7.54 11.50
CA LEU A 45 10.90 -7.13 12.10
C LEU A 45 11.04 -7.40 13.61
N PRO A 46 10.11 -7.03 14.51
CA PRO A 46 10.30 -7.26 15.95
C PRO A 46 10.43 -8.76 16.30
N THR A 47 9.70 -9.62 15.59
CA THR A 47 9.80 -11.08 15.75
C THR A 47 11.14 -11.60 15.25
N ALA A 48 11.60 -11.14 14.09
CA ALA A 48 12.91 -11.48 13.55
C ALA A 48 14.04 -11.05 14.52
N MET A 49 13.96 -9.83 15.05
CA MET A 49 14.89 -9.32 16.05
C MET A 49 14.88 -10.17 17.33
N TYR A 50 13.71 -10.67 17.75
CA TYR A 50 13.60 -11.51 18.94
C TYR A 50 14.26 -12.88 18.73
N SER A 51 14.08 -13.43 17.54
CA SER A 51 14.70 -14.70 17.12
C SER A 51 16.18 -14.61 16.73
N SER A 52 16.80 -13.42 16.78
CA SER A 52 18.19 -13.20 16.34
C SER A 52 19.27 -13.90 17.19
N GLY A 53 18.91 -14.57 18.29
CA GLY A 53 19.86 -15.25 19.17
C GLY A 53 20.67 -14.30 20.05
N TRP A 54 20.15 -13.09 20.30
CA TRP A 54 20.77 -12.06 21.15
C TRP A 54 21.16 -12.55 22.55
N GLN A 55 20.53 -13.62 23.03
CA GLN A 55 20.82 -14.28 24.30
C GLN A 55 22.22 -14.92 24.31
N ASN A 56 22.74 -15.32 23.15
CA ASN A 56 24.04 -15.98 23.02
C ASN A 56 25.22 -14.99 22.94
N CYS A 57 24.96 -13.68 22.88
CA CYS A 57 26.01 -12.67 22.93
C CYS A 57 26.57 -12.56 24.35
N VAL A 58 27.88 -12.78 24.54
CA VAL A 58 28.59 -12.72 25.83
C VAL A 58 29.70 -11.67 25.78
N GLY A 59 29.96 -10.97 26.89
CA GLY A 59 30.99 -9.93 27.04
C GLY A 59 30.43 -8.52 27.25
N ASP A 60 31.29 -7.53 27.55
CA ASP A 60 30.87 -6.15 27.84
C ASP A 60 30.12 -5.48 26.67
N ALA A 61 30.49 -5.80 25.44
CA ALA A 61 29.79 -5.33 24.24
C ALA A 61 28.35 -5.86 24.14
N ALA A 62 28.07 -7.04 24.71
CA ALA A 62 26.74 -7.65 24.65
C ALA A 62 25.70 -6.89 25.48
N LEU A 63 26.09 -6.28 26.60
CA LEU A 63 25.18 -5.46 27.41
C LEU A 63 24.64 -4.25 26.63
N ARG A 64 25.51 -3.61 25.84
CA ARG A 64 25.12 -2.49 24.99
C ARG A 64 24.21 -2.96 23.85
N THR A 65 24.58 -4.04 23.17
CA THR A 65 23.78 -4.60 22.07
C THR A 65 22.39 -5.03 22.53
N ARG A 66 22.28 -5.70 23.68
CA ARG A 66 20.99 -6.10 24.27
C ARG A 66 20.08 -4.90 24.56
N LYS A 67 20.63 -3.84 25.16
CA LYS A 67 19.87 -2.60 25.42
C LYS A 67 19.38 -1.95 24.12
N LEU A 68 20.25 -1.85 23.11
CA LEU A 68 19.88 -1.29 21.81
C LEU A 68 18.82 -2.14 21.10
N LEU A 69 18.95 -3.46 21.16
CA LEU A 69 18.03 -4.41 20.54
C LEU A 69 16.64 -4.33 21.18
N VAL A 70 16.54 -4.21 22.51
CA VAL A 70 15.25 -3.98 23.20
C VAL A 70 14.61 -2.66 22.77
N ILE A 71 15.39 -1.57 22.68
CA ILE A 71 14.87 -0.27 22.22
C ILE A 71 14.38 -0.37 20.77
N ALA A 72 15.15 -1.02 19.90
CA ALA A 72 14.78 -1.19 18.50
C ALA A 72 13.54 -2.08 18.33
N MET A 73 13.37 -3.13 19.14
CA MET A 73 12.14 -3.92 19.18
C MET A 73 10.94 -3.08 19.62
N MET A 74 11.08 -2.29 20.69
CA MET A 74 10.02 -1.39 21.17
C MET A 74 9.59 -0.41 20.08
N GLN A 75 10.54 0.12 19.29
CA GLN A 75 10.23 0.99 18.17
C GLN A 75 9.59 0.25 16.99
N ALA A 76 10.07 -0.95 16.67
CA ALA A 76 9.54 -1.76 15.57
C ALA A 76 8.11 -2.29 15.84
N GLN A 77 7.69 -2.37 17.10
CA GLN A 77 6.31 -2.69 17.48
C GLN A 77 5.32 -1.54 17.19
N VAL A 78 5.81 -0.32 16.96
CA VAL A 78 4.94 0.78 16.54
C VAL A 78 4.59 0.56 15.07
N PRO A 79 3.30 0.37 14.72
CA PRO A 79 2.91 0.03 13.36
C PRO A 79 3.31 1.14 12.39
N VAL A 80 4.10 0.80 11.39
CA VAL A 80 4.51 1.72 10.32
C VAL A 80 3.37 1.80 9.30
N SER A 81 2.35 2.60 9.62
CA SER A 81 1.28 2.90 8.68
C SER A 81 1.68 4.10 7.83
N ILE A 82 1.95 3.90 6.55
CA ILE A 82 2.13 4.99 5.59
C ILE A 82 0.76 5.64 5.38
N ARG A 83 0.63 6.94 5.68
CA ARG A 83 -0.62 7.68 5.50
C ARG A 83 -0.54 8.62 4.30
N ALA A 84 -1.41 8.45 3.33
CA ALA A 84 -1.65 9.42 2.28
C ALA A 84 -2.45 10.60 2.85
N PHE A 85 -1.90 11.81 2.73
CA PHE A 85 -2.49 13.07 3.22
C PHE A 85 -2.86 13.06 4.72
N GLY A 86 -2.28 12.14 5.52
CA GLY A 86 -2.61 11.99 6.94
C GLY A 86 -3.98 11.37 7.25
N VAL A 87 -4.80 11.10 6.23
CA VAL A 87 -6.20 10.65 6.36
C VAL A 87 -6.37 9.19 5.94
N ILE A 88 -5.75 8.79 4.82
CA ILE A 88 -5.93 7.44 4.26
C ILE A 88 -4.68 6.62 4.57
N THR A 89 -4.83 5.55 5.34
CA THR A 89 -3.77 4.56 5.49
C THR A 89 -3.56 3.85 4.15
N VAL A 90 -2.35 3.90 3.61
CA VAL A 90 -2.00 3.23 2.37
C VAL A 90 -1.79 1.75 2.69
N SER A 91 -2.81 0.93 2.44
CA SER A 91 -2.77 -0.52 2.66
C SER A 91 -3.50 -1.26 1.53
N TYR A 92 -3.29 -2.58 1.45
CA TYR A 92 -4.05 -3.47 0.55
C TYR A 92 -5.57 -3.31 0.73
N GLU A 93 -6.03 -3.20 1.97
CA GLU A 93 -7.44 -3.03 2.27
C GLU A 93 -8.00 -1.73 1.70
N SER A 94 -7.23 -0.65 1.78
CA SER A 94 -7.61 0.65 1.21
C SER A 94 -7.63 0.64 -0.32
N TYR A 95 -6.74 -0.11 -0.98
CA TYR A 95 -6.84 -0.29 -2.44
C TYR A 95 -8.13 -1.03 -2.82
N VAL A 96 -8.43 -2.13 -2.13
CA VAL A 96 -9.64 -2.92 -2.37
C VAL A 96 -10.91 -2.08 -2.13
N SER A 97 -10.91 -1.21 -1.12
CA SER A 97 -12.04 -0.32 -0.84
C SER A 97 -12.23 0.73 -1.94
N ILE A 98 -11.13 1.29 -2.49
CA ILE A 98 -11.17 2.21 -3.63
C ILE A 98 -11.79 1.50 -4.85
N VAL A 99 -11.29 0.32 -5.21
CA VAL A 99 -11.80 -0.46 -6.36
C VAL A 99 -13.28 -0.79 -6.20
N LYS A 100 -13.69 -1.24 -5.00
CA LYS A 100 -15.11 -1.52 -4.69
C LYS A 100 -15.97 -0.26 -4.79
N SER A 101 -15.48 0.87 -4.29
CA SER A 101 -16.18 2.16 -4.37
C SER A 101 -16.35 2.62 -5.81
N SER A 102 -15.31 2.51 -6.64
CA SER A 102 -15.37 2.81 -8.08
C SER A 102 -16.39 1.92 -8.79
N TYR A 103 -16.40 0.62 -8.52
CA TYR A 103 -17.39 -0.31 -9.09
C TYR A 103 -18.81 0.01 -8.60
N SER A 104 -19.00 0.30 -7.31
CA SER A 104 -20.29 0.67 -6.74
C SER A 104 -20.84 1.94 -7.38
N MET A 105 -20.01 2.97 -7.59
CA MET A 105 -20.43 4.19 -8.29
C MET A 105 -20.89 3.88 -9.71
N PHE A 106 -20.16 3.04 -10.44
CA PHE A 106 -20.56 2.62 -11.79
C PHE A 106 -21.90 1.86 -11.77
N SER A 107 -22.07 0.92 -10.84
CA SER A 107 -23.31 0.15 -10.70
C SER A 107 -24.52 0.97 -10.27
N VAL A 108 -24.32 2.14 -9.66
CA VAL A 108 -25.43 3.05 -9.31
C VAL A 108 -25.79 3.96 -10.49
N LEU A 109 -24.81 4.30 -11.33
CA LEU A 109 -25.01 5.16 -12.49
C LEU A 109 -25.60 4.43 -13.70
N TYR A 110 -25.43 3.10 -13.77
CA TYR A 110 -25.96 2.23 -14.82
C TYR A 110 -27.18 1.46 -14.32
#